data_AF-A0A2A8PQQ7-F1
#
_entry.id   AF-A0A2A8PQQ7-F1
#
_cell.length_a   1.000
_cell.length_b   1.000
_cell.length_c   1.000
_cell.angle_alpha   90.00
_cell.angle_beta   90.00
_cell.angle_gamma   90.00
#
_symmetry.space_group_name_H-M   'P 1'
#
loop_
_entity.id
_entity.type
_entity.pdbx_description
1 polymer ?
#
loop_
_entity_poly.entity_id
_entity_poly.type
_entity_poly.pdbx_seq_one_letter_code
_entity_poly.pdbx_strand_id
1 'polypeptide(L)'
;MKAVTNYRTLLDQAAIKDGDSLKAIERIEVTEKNNRTEVRFSYYHLTHKGNWRITPSPLTIVEDKWCELFKKALQTTVFPGEFIEHVYAVCKNYLASLTEFVYKVEIKKDGNYDIYAKGCIEDGNSLHAVERVYSKQRNREEIRFAWYQRNQIGNWRLVAKRPLDVAETEWFDLFEVAVNQHVFNRPTVEFMMNTAGEILGI
;
A
#
# COMPACT_ATOMS: atom_id res chain seq x y z
N MET A 1 9.83 11.85 12.76
CA MET A 1 11.05 11.10 12.41
C MET A 1 11.58 11.73 11.12
N LYS A 2 12.77 12.33 11.05
CA LYS A 2 13.29 12.90 9.78
C LYS A 2 14.13 11.86 9.07
N ALA A 3 13.51 11.02 8.24
CA ALA A 3 14.22 10.13 7.33
C ALA A 3 14.56 10.91 6.05
N VAL A 4 15.64 11.68 6.08
CA VAL A 4 16.18 12.31 4.86
C VAL A 4 17.05 11.27 4.16
N THR A 5 16.61 10.80 3.00
CA THR A 5 17.52 10.18 2.04
C THR A 5 17.93 11.27 1.05
N ASN A 6 19.15 11.25 0.51
CA ASN A 6 19.73 12.37 -0.26
C ASN A 6 18.88 12.93 -1.43
N TYR A 7 17.80 12.24 -1.83
CA TYR A 7 16.93 12.59 -2.96
C TYR A 7 15.44 12.60 -2.61
N ARG A 8 15.08 12.35 -1.34
CA ARG A 8 13.69 12.41 -0.88
C ARG A 8 13.56 13.16 0.44
N THR A 9 12.68 14.15 0.43
CA THR A 9 12.27 14.88 1.63
C THR A 9 10.98 14.27 2.16
N LEU A 10 10.95 13.90 3.45
CA LEU A 10 9.70 13.50 4.11
C LEU A 10 8.89 14.76 4.43
N LEU A 11 7.68 14.85 3.86
CA LEU A 11 6.75 15.95 4.11
C LEU A 11 5.83 15.60 5.29
N ASP A 12 5.11 14.49 5.17
CA ASP A 12 4.14 14.02 6.16
C ASP A 12 4.24 12.51 6.39
N GLN A 13 3.77 12.04 7.54
CA GLN A 13 3.81 10.62 7.90
C GLN A 13 2.63 10.24 8.80
N ALA A 14 1.94 9.17 8.42
CA ALA A 14 1.10 8.38 9.31
C ALA A 14 1.81 7.08 9.66
N ALA A 15 1.80 6.68 10.94
CA ALA A 15 2.49 5.47 11.37
C ALA A 15 1.81 4.74 12.53
N ILE A 16 2.01 3.42 12.57
CA ILE A 16 1.59 2.52 13.64
C ILE A 16 2.77 1.64 14.09
N LYS A 17 2.73 1.18 15.34
CA LYS A 17 3.63 0.12 15.80
C LYS A 17 2.98 -1.24 15.53
N ASP A 18 3.77 -2.18 15.03
CA ASP A 18 3.39 -3.58 14.83
C ASP A 18 4.56 -4.47 15.26
N GLY A 19 4.47 -5.00 16.48
CA GLY A 19 5.57 -5.67 17.16
C GLY A 19 6.79 -4.75 17.30
N ASP A 20 7.95 -5.24 16.86
CA ASP A 20 9.23 -4.53 16.88
C ASP A 20 9.45 -3.61 15.66
N SER A 21 8.41 -3.46 14.83
CA SER A 21 8.45 -2.65 13.62
C SER A 21 7.50 -1.45 13.72
N LEU A 22 7.82 -0.39 12.99
CA LEU A 22 6.90 0.73 12.75
C LEU A 22 6.53 0.73 11.29
N LYS A 23 5.23 0.72 10.98
CA LYS A 23 4.69 0.73 9.61
C LYS A 23 4.16 2.11 9.29
N ALA A 24 4.43 2.61 8.09
CA ALA A 24 4.18 3.99 7.73
C ALA A 24 3.64 4.14 6.30
N ILE A 25 2.75 5.12 6.15
CA ILE A 25 2.38 5.76 4.89
C ILE A 25 2.95 7.17 4.94
N GLU A 26 3.66 7.56 3.89
CA GLU A 26 4.48 8.75 3.87
C GLU A 26 4.18 9.57 2.64
N ARG A 27 4.12 10.88 2.81
CA ARG A 27 4.16 11.83 1.71
C ARG A 27 5.57 12.34 1.57
N ILE A 28 6.17 12.14 0.41
CA ILE A 28 7.56 12.48 0.14
C ILE A 28 7.65 13.36 -1.09
N GLU A 29 8.65 14.23 -1.13
CA GLU A 29 9.03 14.99 -2.31
C GLU A 29 10.30 14.37 -2.91
N VAL A 30 10.27 14.05 -4.21
CA VAL A 30 11.42 13.53 -4.93
C VAL A 30 12.11 14.66 -5.69
N THR A 31 13.22 15.14 -5.14
CA THR A 31 13.92 16.34 -5.65
C THR A 31 14.51 16.15 -7.04
N GLU A 32 14.89 14.93 -7.41
CA GLU A 32 15.41 14.59 -8.74
C GLU A 32 14.34 14.51 -9.84
N LYS A 33 13.05 14.52 -9.48
CA LYS A 33 11.91 14.42 -10.42
C LYS A 33 11.06 15.69 -10.40
N ASN A 34 11.66 16.86 -10.59
CA ASN A 34 10.95 18.15 -10.56
C ASN A 34 10.12 18.36 -9.28
N ASN A 35 10.62 17.91 -8.12
CA ASN A 35 9.91 17.99 -6.84
C ASN A 35 8.52 17.31 -6.87
N ARG A 36 8.38 16.23 -7.64
CA ARG A 36 7.16 15.41 -7.66
C ARG A 36 6.87 14.86 -6.26
N THR A 37 5.63 15.01 -5.82
CA THR A 37 5.13 14.37 -4.61
C THR A 37 4.78 12.91 -4.89
N GLU A 38 5.24 12.02 -4.02
CA GLU A 38 4.95 10.59 -4.07
C GLU A 38 4.39 10.11 -2.71
N VAL A 39 3.55 9.09 -2.75
CA VAL A 39 3.12 8.32 -1.58
C VAL A 39 4.05 7.12 -1.44
N ARG A 40 4.59 6.91 -0.24
CA ARG A 40 5.48 5.79 0.08
C ARG A 40 4.89 4.89 1.16
N PHE A 41 5.02 3.58 0.94
CA PHE A 41 4.61 2.53 1.88
C PHE A 41 5.82 1.84 2.48
N SER A 42 6.10 2.07 3.76
CA SER A 42 7.36 1.68 4.40
C SER A 42 7.18 0.98 5.73
N TYR A 43 8.21 0.24 6.15
CA TYR A 43 8.37 -0.13 7.55
C TYR A 43 9.78 0.16 8.05
N TYR A 44 9.87 0.36 9.35
CA TYR A 44 11.06 0.75 10.09
C TYR A 44 11.36 -0.30 11.16
N HIS A 45 12.62 -0.55 11.42
CA HIS A 45 13.08 -1.33 12.56
C HIS A 45 13.75 -0.42 13.59
N LEU A 46 13.63 -0.78 14.87
CA LEU A 46 14.33 -0.11 15.95
C LEU A 46 15.78 -0.62 16.01
N THR A 47 16.75 0.29 15.93
CA THR A 47 18.17 -0.06 16.10
C THR A 47 18.52 -0.22 17.57
N HIS A 48 19.63 -0.92 17.85
CA HIS A 48 20.20 -1.04 19.21
C HIS A 48 20.49 0.31 19.88
N LYS A 49 20.63 1.40 19.10
CA LYS A 49 20.83 2.78 19.58
C LYS A 49 19.52 3.54 19.82
N GLY A 50 18.37 2.86 19.76
CA GLY A 50 17.04 3.46 19.93
C GLY A 50 16.54 4.30 18.74
N ASN A 51 17.24 4.28 17.60
CA ASN A 51 16.84 5.01 16.40
C ASN A 51 16.01 4.13 15.47
N TRP A 52 14.93 4.67 14.91
CA TRP A 52 14.17 4.01 13.84
C TRP A 52 14.89 4.15 12.50
N ARG A 53 15.01 3.05 11.76
CA ARG A 53 15.58 3.04 10.42
C ARG A 53 14.67 2.31 9.44
N ILE A 54 14.51 2.89 8.25
CA ILE A 54 13.74 2.28 7.18
C ILE A 54 14.36 0.93 6.82
N THR A 55 13.51 -0.05 6.59
CA THR A 55 13.94 -1.36 6.10
C THR A 55 13.70 -1.43 4.59
N PRO A 56 14.70 -1.80 3.79
CA PRO A 56 14.58 -1.85 2.34
C PRO A 56 13.78 -3.09 1.92
N SER A 57 12.45 -2.99 1.93
CA SER A 57 11.53 -4.06 1.51
C SER A 57 10.12 -3.50 1.29
N PRO A 58 9.29 -4.17 0.46
CA PRO A 58 7.85 -3.93 0.40
C PRO A 58 7.22 -3.89 1.80
N LEU A 59 6.27 -2.98 1.99
CA LEU A 59 5.41 -3.01 3.17
C LEU A 59 4.48 -4.21 3.06
N THR A 60 4.50 -5.07 4.08
CA THR A 60 3.58 -6.19 4.22
C THR A 60 2.84 -6.09 5.56
N ILE A 61 1.51 -6.14 5.54
CA ILE A 61 0.68 -5.78 6.68
C ILE A 61 -0.60 -6.62 6.77
N VAL A 62 -0.97 -7.07 7.97
CA VAL A 62 -2.26 -7.74 8.20
C VAL A 62 -3.41 -6.73 8.11
N GLU A 63 -4.59 -7.19 7.73
CA GLU A 63 -5.76 -6.34 7.40
C GLU A 63 -6.20 -5.42 8.55
N ASP A 64 -6.20 -5.91 9.79
CA ASP A 64 -6.55 -5.10 10.97
C ASP A 64 -5.55 -3.94 11.18
N LYS A 65 -4.26 -4.21 11.00
CA LYS A 65 -3.20 -3.18 11.04
C LYS A 65 -3.23 -2.26 9.84
N TRP A 66 -3.65 -2.75 8.67
CA TRP A 66 -3.93 -1.90 7.53
C TRP A 66 -5.04 -0.91 7.84
N CYS A 67 -6.17 -1.36 8.38
CA CYS A 67 -7.26 -0.48 8.80
C CYS A 67 -6.79 0.60 9.80
N GLU A 68 -6.00 0.22 10.80
CA GLU A 68 -5.43 1.18 11.77
C GLU A 68 -4.55 2.24 11.09
N LEU A 69 -3.62 1.81 10.23
CA LEU A 69 -2.70 2.70 9.52
C LEU A 69 -3.42 3.59 8.50
N PHE A 70 -4.34 3.03 7.74
CA PHE A 70 -5.11 3.71 6.72
C PHE A 70 -6.01 4.79 7.32
N LYS A 71 -6.72 4.49 8.41
CA LYS A 71 -7.50 5.49 9.14
C LYS A 71 -6.64 6.66 9.60
N LYS A 72 -5.46 6.39 10.20
CA LYS A 72 -4.51 7.45 10.57
C LYS A 72 -4.06 8.26 9.35
N ALA A 73 -3.80 7.60 8.23
CA ALA A 73 -3.39 8.28 7.00
C ALA A 73 -4.47 9.24 6.47
N LEU A 74 -5.73 8.82 6.40
CA LEU A 74 -6.85 9.68 5.99
C LEU A 74 -7.09 10.87 6.95
N GLN A 75 -6.70 10.73 8.22
CA GLN A 75 -6.81 11.80 9.23
C GLN A 75 -5.59 12.73 9.25
N THR A 76 -4.60 12.49 8.39
CA THR A 76 -3.40 13.32 8.24
C THR A 76 -3.34 13.87 6.81
N THR A 77 -2.29 14.61 6.49
CA THR A 77 -2.07 15.21 5.16
C THR A 77 -1.22 14.33 4.23
N VAL A 78 -1.01 13.05 4.55
CA VAL A 78 -0.25 12.14 3.67
C VAL A 78 -0.96 11.86 2.36
N PHE A 79 -2.29 11.93 2.36
CA PHE A 79 -3.11 11.87 1.16
C PHE A 79 -3.73 13.25 0.88
N PRO A 80 -3.89 13.65 -0.39
CA PRO A 80 -4.66 14.82 -0.73
C PRO A 80 -6.15 14.61 -0.38
N GLY A 81 -6.88 15.69 -0.12
CA GLY A 81 -8.30 15.61 0.32
C GLY A 81 -9.21 14.91 -0.68
N GLU A 82 -8.97 15.12 -1.99
CA GLU A 82 -9.69 14.44 -3.08
C GLU A 82 -9.54 12.90 -3.04
N PHE A 83 -8.49 12.37 -2.38
CA PHE A 83 -8.35 10.94 -2.19
C PHE A 83 -9.42 10.36 -1.25
N ILE A 84 -9.90 11.15 -0.28
CA ILE A 84 -10.92 10.68 0.67
C ILE A 84 -12.25 10.45 -0.05
N GLU A 85 -12.61 11.38 -0.95
CA GLU A 85 -13.77 11.26 -1.84
C GLU A 85 -13.64 10.03 -2.76
N HIS A 86 -12.45 9.83 -3.33
CA HIS A 86 -12.13 8.68 -4.17
C HIS A 86 -12.29 7.36 -3.40
N VAL A 87 -11.76 7.26 -2.18
CA VAL A 87 -11.90 6.06 -1.33
C VAL A 87 -13.37 5.73 -1.07
N TYR A 88 -14.18 6.73 -0.67
CA TYR A 88 -15.59 6.51 -0.43
C TYR A 88 -16.30 6.01 -1.68
N ALA A 89 -16.09 6.68 -2.82
CA ALA A 89 -16.72 6.32 -4.09
C ALA A 89 -16.35 4.91 -4.57
N VAL A 90 -15.05 4.60 -4.60
CA VAL A 90 -14.54 3.28 -5.02
C VAL A 90 -15.08 2.18 -4.13
N CYS A 91 -14.97 2.31 -2.81
CA CYS A 91 -15.42 1.27 -1.89
C CYS A 91 -16.94 1.08 -1.94
N LYS A 92 -17.71 2.17 -2.01
CA LYS A 92 -19.18 2.12 -2.15
C LYS A 92 -19.61 1.43 -3.43
N ASN A 93 -19.02 1.80 -4.57
CA ASN A 93 -19.32 1.21 -5.86
C ASN A 93 -18.98 -0.28 -5.90
N TYR A 94 -17.80 -0.65 -5.39
CA TYR A 94 -17.39 -2.04 -5.26
C TYR A 94 -18.40 -2.84 -4.42
N LEU A 95 -18.74 -2.37 -3.22
CA LEU A 95 -19.68 -3.05 -2.32
C LEU A 95 -21.07 -3.20 -2.94
N ALA A 96 -21.54 -2.18 -3.67
CA ALA A 96 -22.81 -2.24 -4.41
C ALA A 96 -22.78 -3.24 -5.58
N SER A 97 -21.61 -3.47 -6.18
CA SER A 97 -21.43 -4.41 -7.30
C SER A 97 -21.24 -5.87 -6.88
N LEU A 98 -21.01 -6.14 -5.58
CA LEU A 98 -20.84 -7.49 -5.07
C LEU A 98 -22.14 -8.29 -5.19
N THR A 99 -22.25 -9.07 -6.26
CA THR A 99 -23.18 -10.20 -6.35
C THR A 99 -22.51 -11.44 -5.74
N GLU A 100 -23.26 -12.36 -5.13
CA GLU A 100 -22.70 -13.60 -4.55
C GLU A 100 -21.90 -14.37 -5.62
N PHE A 101 -20.58 -14.26 -5.60
CA PHE A 101 -19.69 -15.05 -6.44
C PHE A 101 -18.51 -15.60 -5.64
N VAL A 102 -18.33 -16.91 -5.78
CA VAL A 102 -17.18 -17.68 -5.29
C VAL A 102 -16.04 -17.49 -6.28
N TYR A 103 -15.07 -16.66 -5.92
CA TYR A 103 -13.87 -16.49 -6.74
C TYR A 103 -12.97 -17.71 -6.67
N LYS A 104 -12.57 -18.21 -7.84
CA LYS A 104 -11.45 -19.14 -7.96
C LYS A 104 -10.16 -18.31 -8.01
N VAL A 105 -9.57 -18.14 -6.84
CA VAL A 105 -8.28 -17.47 -6.64
C VAL A 105 -7.19 -18.29 -7.35
N GLU A 106 -6.61 -17.76 -8.42
CA GLU A 106 -5.41 -18.37 -9.01
C GLU A 106 -4.20 -18.04 -8.13
N ILE A 107 -3.70 -19.06 -7.42
CA ILE A 107 -2.60 -18.87 -6.48
C ILE A 107 -1.27 -18.90 -7.23
N LYS A 108 -0.61 -17.74 -7.35
CA LYS A 108 0.76 -17.66 -7.86
C LYS A 108 1.78 -17.81 -6.73
N LYS A 109 2.78 -18.66 -6.92
CA LYS A 109 3.88 -18.85 -5.96
C LYS A 109 4.96 -17.79 -6.15
N ASP A 110 5.41 -17.16 -5.06
CA ASP A 110 6.48 -16.15 -5.04
C ASP A 110 7.37 -16.34 -3.81
N GLY A 111 8.33 -17.27 -3.90
CA GLY A 111 9.21 -17.63 -2.80
C GLY A 111 8.42 -18.06 -1.54
N ASN A 112 8.59 -17.28 -0.46
CA ASN A 112 7.91 -17.50 0.82
C ASN A 112 6.45 -17.02 0.85
N TYR A 113 5.93 -16.53 -0.27
CA TYR A 113 4.56 -16.04 -0.39
C TYR A 113 3.77 -16.82 -1.43
N ASP A 114 2.47 -16.92 -1.17
CA ASP A 114 1.46 -17.29 -2.15
C ASP A 114 0.61 -16.05 -2.42
N ILE A 115 0.48 -15.64 -3.68
CA ILE A 115 -0.29 -14.46 -4.09
C ILE A 115 -1.69 -14.93 -4.45
N TYR A 116 -2.68 -14.40 -3.73
CA TYR A 116 -4.10 -14.71 -3.90
C TYR A 116 -4.79 -13.71 -4.81
N ALA A 117 -4.50 -12.42 -4.63
CA ALA A 117 -5.06 -11.37 -5.47
C ALA A 117 -4.01 -10.29 -5.73
N LYS A 118 -4.16 -9.57 -6.84
CA LYS A 118 -3.25 -8.50 -7.24
C LYS A 118 -4.00 -7.43 -8.02
N GLY A 119 -4.01 -6.21 -7.50
CA GLY A 119 -4.24 -5.03 -8.29
C GLY A 119 -2.91 -4.43 -8.72
N CYS A 120 -2.78 -4.01 -9.97
CA CYS A 120 -1.55 -3.41 -10.46
C CYS A 120 -1.79 -2.40 -11.59
N ILE A 121 -0.87 -1.46 -11.71
CA ILE A 121 -0.76 -0.51 -12.82
C ILE A 121 0.66 -0.55 -13.40
N GLU A 122 0.79 -0.30 -14.70
CA GLU A 122 2.08 -0.20 -15.40
C GLU A 122 2.45 1.28 -15.60
N ASP A 123 3.69 1.63 -15.29
CA ASP A 123 4.31 2.93 -15.59
C ASP A 123 5.66 2.69 -16.28
N GLY A 124 5.64 2.69 -17.61
CA GLY A 124 6.81 2.38 -18.44
C GLY A 124 7.41 1.00 -18.14
N ASN A 125 8.59 0.98 -17.51
CA ASN A 125 9.29 -0.26 -17.12
C ASN A 125 9.03 -0.69 -15.67
N SER A 126 8.10 -0.01 -14.98
CA SER A 126 7.69 -0.29 -13.62
C SER A 126 6.28 -0.88 -13.61
N LEU A 127 6.02 -1.80 -12.68
CA LEU A 127 4.68 -2.26 -12.35
C LEU A 127 4.48 -2.11 -10.84
N HIS A 128 3.53 -1.27 -10.46
CA HIS A 128 3.15 -0.99 -9.08
C HIS A 128 1.99 -1.93 -8.70
N ALA A 129 2.06 -2.55 -7.54
CA ALA A 129 1.08 -3.56 -7.15
C ALA A 129 0.68 -3.48 -5.67
N VAL A 130 -0.59 -3.75 -5.40
CA VAL A 130 -1.11 -4.12 -4.09
C VAL A 130 -1.59 -5.55 -4.18
N GLU A 131 -1.11 -6.39 -3.27
CA GLU A 131 -1.31 -7.84 -3.36
C GLU A 131 -1.88 -8.39 -2.08
N ARG A 132 -2.82 -9.33 -2.20
CA ARG A 132 -3.21 -10.21 -1.10
C ARG A 132 -2.30 -11.41 -1.13
N VAL A 133 -1.50 -11.59 -0.08
CA VAL A 133 -0.49 -12.64 -0.03
C VAL A 133 -0.63 -13.46 1.24
N TYR A 134 -0.30 -14.74 1.17
CA TYR A 134 -0.11 -15.60 2.34
C TYR A 134 1.37 -15.78 2.62
N SER A 135 1.82 -15.35 3.79
CA SER A 135 3.18 -15.56 4.27
C SER A 135 3.30 -16.98 4.82
N LYS A 136 4.06 -17.85 4.15
CA LYS A 136 4.32 -19.22 4.61
C LYS A 136 5.07 -19.24 5.93
N GLN A 137 6.00 -18.30 6.10
CA GLN A 137 6.83 -18.19 7.30
C GLN A 137 6.03 -17.73 8.52
N ARG A 138 5.12 -16.76 8.34
CA ARG A 138 4.30 -16.21 9.42
C ARG A 138 2.95 -16.90 9.58
N ASN A 139 2.62 -17.79 8.65
CA ASN A 139 1.38 -18.57 8.61
C ASN A 139 0.13 -17.67 8.69
N ARG A 140 0.09 -16.61 7.87
CA ARG A 140 -1.00 -15.63 7.85
C ARG A 140 -1.12 -14.90 6.51
N GLU A 141 -2.31 -14.37 6.23
CA GLU A 141 -2.54 -13.45 5.11
C GLU A 141 -2.10 -12.03 5.45
N GLU A 142 -1.56 -11.33 4.46
CA GLU A 142 -1.09 -9.95 4.55
C GLU A 142 -1.38 -9.23 3.22
N ILE A 143 -1.56 -7.91 3.28
CA ILE A 143 -1.52 -7.01 2.13
C ILE A 143 -0.07 -6.59 1.89
N ARG A 144 0.40 -6.69 0.64
CA ARG A 144 1.77 -6.31 0.23
C ARG A 144 1.76 -5.19 -0.80
N PHE A 145 2.49 -4.11 -0.53
CA PHE A 145 2.68 -2.97 -1.43
C PHE A 145 4.01 -3.13 -2.17
N ALA A 146 3.95 -3.58 -3.41
CA ALA A 146 5.08 -4.12 -4.16
C ALA A 146 5.39 -3.31 -5.43
N TRP A 147 6.68 -3.29 -5.78
CA TRP A 147 7.18 -2.72 -7.04
C TRP A 147 7.90 -3.80 -7.84
N TYR A 148 7.59 -3.89 -9.13
CA TYR A 148 8.19 -4.81 -10.09
C TYR A 148 8.88 -4.04 -11.20
N GLN A 149 9.96 -4.62 -11.74
CA GLN A 149 10.66 -4.10 -12.91
C GLN A 149 10.84 -5.21 -13.95
N ARG A 150 10.79 -4.86 -15.24
CA ARG A 150 11.13 -5.81 -16.31
C ARG A 150 12.61 -6.17 -16.26
N ASN A 151 12.92 -7.46 -16.33
CA ASN A 151 14.29 -7.92 -16.56
C ASN A 151 14.65 -7.83 -18.06
N GLN A 152 15.90 -8.16 -18.40
CA GLN A 152 16.41 -8.08 -19.78
C GLN A 152 15.63 -8.94 -20.79
N ILE A 153 14.91 -9.95 -20.32
CA ILE A 153 14.11 -10.88 -21.13
C ILE A 153 12.61 -10.54 -21.07
N GLY A 154 12.24 -9.36 -20.54
CA GLY A 154 10.88 -8.82 -20.54
C GLY A 154 9.98 -9.28 -19.39
N ASN A 155 10.45 -10.16 -18.51
CA ASN A 155 9.68 -10.70 -17.38
C ASN A 155 9.67 -9.73 -16.19
N TRP A 156 8.50 -9.58 -15.56
CA TRP A 156 8.35 -8.82 -14.32
C TRP A 156 9.05 -9.50 -13.14
N ARG A 157 9.89 -8.76 -12.42
CA ARG A 157 10.60 -9.20 -11.21
C ARG A 157 10.37 -8.25 -10.05
N LEU A 158 10.03 -8.80 -8.89
CA LEU A 158 9.84 -8.03 -7.66
C LEU A 158 11.16 -7.35 -7.28
N VAL A 159 11.12 -6.05 -7.03
CA VAL A 159 12.27 -5.30 -6.53
C VAL A 159 12.25 -5.33 -5.00
N ALA A 160 12.62 -6.48 -4.43
CA ALA A 160 12.47 -6.80 -3.02
C ALA A 160 13.21 -5.90 -2.03
N LYS A 161 14.08 -4.99 -2.50
CA LYS A 161 14.88 -4.07 -1.66
C LYS A 161 14.35 -2.64 -1.64
N ARG A 162 13.12 -2.39 -2.08
CA ARG A 162 12.53 -1.05 -2.08
C ARG A 162 11.10 -1.04 -1.55
N PRO A 163 10.71 0.00 -0.80
CA PRO A 163 9.30 0.31 -0.59
C PRO A 163 8.65 0.68 -1.93
N LEU A 164 7.33 0.63 -1.97
CA LEU A 164 6.56 1.19 -3.06
C LEU A 164 6.50 2.72 -2.87
N ASP A 165 6.98 3.46 -3.87
CA ASP A 165 6.82 4.91 -4.02
C ASP A 165 6.02 5.14 -5.31
N VAL A 166 4.92 5.90 -5.27
CA VAL A 166 4.03 6.16 -6.42
C VAL A 166 3.57 7.62 -6.46
N ALA A 167 3.25 8.19 -7.62
CA ALA A 167 2.60 9.52 -7.62
C ALA A 167 1.28 9.48 -6.85
N GLU A 168 0.85 10.64 -6.35
CA GLU A 168 -0.48 10.79 -5.77
C GLU A 168 -1.56 10.32 -6.76
N THR A 169 -1.51 10.70 -8.04
CA THR A 169 -2.51 10.25 -9.04
C THR A 169 -2.44 8.74 -9.33
N GLU A 170 -1.24 8.18 -9.47
CA GLU A 170 -1.05 6.74 -9.67
C GLU A 170 -1.54 5.91 -8.47
N TRP A 171 -1.46 6.48 -7.27
CA TRP A 171 -2.00 5.84 -6.08
C TRP A 171 -3.52 5.69 -6.14
N PHE A 172 -4.25 6.65 -6.74
CA PHE A 172 -5.71 6.58 -6.86
C PHE A 172 -6.11 5.42 -7.77
N ASP A 173 -5.45 5.33 -8.93
CA ASP A 173 -5.66 4.26 -9.90
C ASP A 173 -5.32 2.89 -9.28
N LEU A 174 -4.16 2.81 -8.60
CA LEU A 174 -3.72 1.57 -7.97
C LEU A 174 -4.66 1.12 -6.85
N PHE A 175 -5.16 2.05 -6.03
CA PHE A 175 -6.13 1.76 -4.97
C PHE A 175 -7.43 1.20 -5.56
N GLU A 176 -7.96 1.84 -6.60
CA GLU A 176 -9.19 1.40 -7.27
C GLU A 176 -9.03 -0.01 -7.86
N VAL A 177 -7.95 -0.25 -8.59
CA VAL A 177 -7.67 -1.58 -9.16
C VAL A 177 -7.51 -2.62 -8.05
N ALA A 178 -6.86 -2.29 -6.92
CA ALA A 178 -6.71 -3.22 -5.81
C ALA A 178 -8.04 -3.60 -5.15
N VAL A 179 -8.93 -2.63 -4.93
CA VAL A 179 -10.29 -2.88 -4.41
C VAL A 179 -11.06 -3.76 -5.38
N ASN A 180 -11.08 -3.40 -6.67
CA ASN A 180 -11.81 -4.12 -7.71
C ASN A 180 -11.26 -5.53 -7.99
N GLN A 181 -9.99 -5.80 -7.65
CA GLN A 181 -9.36 -7.12 -7.77
C GLN A 181 -9.42 -7.94 -6.48
N HIS A 182 -10.27 -7.56 -5.51
CA HIS A 182 -10.49 -8.30 -4.26
C HIS A 182 -9.22 -8.49 -3.42
N VAL A 183 -8.28 -7.54 -3.51
CA VAL A 183 -7.06 -7.56 -2.68
C VAL A 183 -7.41 -7.41 -1.22
N PHE A 184 -8.36 -6.52 -0.92
CA PHE A 184 -8.89 -6.33 0.42
C PHE A 184 -10.11 -7.22 0.63
N ASN A 185 -10.22 -7.81 1.82
CA ASN A 185 -11.43 -8.51 2.19
C ASN A 185 -12.62 -7.53 2.36
N ARG A 186 -13.83 -8.07 2.31
CA ARG A 186 -15.06 -7.27 2.41
C ARG A 186 -15.11 -6.40 3.69
N PRO A 187 -14.89 -6.93 4.90
CA PRO A 187 -14.82 -6.10 6.12
C PRO A 187 -13.84 -4.93 6.03
N THR A 188 -12.67 -5.12 5.41
CA THR A 188 -11.71 -4.04 5.19
C THR A 188 -12.27 -2.97 4.26
N VAL A 189 -12.92 -3.36 3.15
CA VAL A 189 -13.52 -2.40 2.22
C VAL A 189 -14.67 -1.63 2.87
N GLU A 190 -15.50 -2.29 3.66
CA GLU A 190 -16.55 -1.65 4.47
C GLU A 190 -15.94 -0.66 5.48
N PHE A 191 -14.86 -1.03 6.15
CA PHE A 191 -14.13 -0.13 7.05
C PHE A 191 -13.59 1.10 6.34
N MET A 192 -12.96 0.92 5.17
CA MET A 192 -12.41 2.03 4.38
C MET A 192 -13.51 2.98 3.91
N MET A 193 -14.63 2.45 3.41
CA MET A 193 -15.80 3.23 3.02
C MET A 193 -16.35 4.05 4.20
N ASN A 194 -16.63 3.40 5.33
CA ASN A 194 -17.21 4.05 6.49
C ASN A 194 -16.27 5.11 7.07
N THR A 195 -14.98 4.83 7.15
CA THR A 195 -13.98 5.80 7.63
C THR A 195 -13.93 7.03 6.73
N ALA A 196 -13.96 6.85 5.40
CA ALA A 196 -14.00 7.97 4.47
C ALA A 196 -15.31 8.76 4.57
N GLY A 197 -16.45 8.06 4.68
CA GLY A 197 -17.77 8.67 4.87
C GLY A 197 -17.86 9.51 6.15
N GLU A 198 -17.37 8.99 7.27
CA GLU A 198 -17.28 9.70 8.55
C GLU A 198 -16.48 11.02 8.42
N ILE A 199 -15.36 11.00 7.69
CA ILE A 199 -14.52 12.20 7.49
C ILE A 199 -15.22 13.21 6.57
N LEU A 200 -15.95 12.73 5.56
CA LEU A 200 -16.71 13.56 4.62
C LEU A 200 -18.05 14.05 5.18
N GLY A 201 -18.54 13.47 6.29
CA GLY A 201 -19.83 13.78 6.89
C GLY A 201 -21.03 13.22 6.12
N ILE A 202 -20.88 12.04 5.49
CA ILE A 202 -21.91 11.38 4.66
C ILE A 202 -22.17 9.93 5.05
#